data_AF-A0AAU5P777-F1
#
_entry.id   AF-A0AAU5P777-F1
#
_cell.length_a   1.000
_cell.length_b   1.000
_cell.length_c   1.000
_cell.angle_alpha   90.00
_cell.angle_beta   90.00
_cell.angle_gamma   90.00
#
_symmetry.space_group_name_H-M   'P 1'
#
loop_
_entity.id
_entity.type
_entity.pdbx_description
1 polymer ?
#
loop_
_entity_poly.entity_id
_entity_poly.type
_entity_poly.pdbx_seq_one_letter_code
_entity_poly.pdbx_strand_id
1 'polypeptide(L)'
;MAKLDAVVTWVDARSALPSSGTPVAAAITGRYPVDSDAESDTALGEEFWLVRPMHFATLHFGEDGTEHRDCFVDSDGVVRLPYGLDSAETVTHWAELPTLPGGLTVRAVLGEGVPAALHSAWSAQPRT
;
A
#
# COMPACT_ATOMS: atom_id res chain seq x y z
N MET A 1 30.63 2.43 -14.46
CA MET A 1 29.43 2.58 -13.60
C MET A 1 29.19 1.22 -12.94
N ALA A 2 29.07 1.15 -11.61
CA ALA A 2 28.81 -0.12 -10.94
C ALA A 2 27.35 -0.55 -11.20
N LYS A 3 27.15 -1.82 -11.56
CA LYS A 3 25.82 -2.42 -11.68
C LYS A 3 25.28 -2.60 -10.27
N LEU A 4 24.19 -1.91 -9.94
CA LEU A 4 23.49 -2.03 -8.67
C LEU A 4 22.26 -2.90 -8.91
N ASP A 5 22.37 -4.19 -8.62
CA ASP A 5 21.24 -5.12 -8.64
C ASP A 5 20.71 -5.24 -7.21
N ALA A 6 19.40 -5.06 -7.03
CA ALA A 6 18.72 -5.31 -5.75
C ALA A 6 17.80 -6.53 -5.91
N VAL A 7 18.00 -7.55 -5.06
CA VAL A 7 17.12 -8.72 -5.00
C VAL A 7 16.09 -8.47 -3.91
N VAL A 8 14.81 -8.62 -4.27
CA VAL A 8 13.69 -8.52 -3.32
C VAL A 8 12.99 -9.86 -3.20
N THR A 9 12.48 -10.15 -2.01
CA THR A 9 11.67 -11.34 -1.76
C THR A 9 10.20 -10.94 -1.77
N TRP A 10 9.42 -11.63 -2.60
CA TRP A 10 7.97 -11.48 -2.64
C TRP A 10 7.33 -12.46 -1.65
N VAL A 11 6.43 -11.94 -0.82
CA VAL A 11 5.72 -12.65 0.23
C VAL A 11 4.24 -12.66 -0.10
N ASP A 12 3.59 -13.82 -0.07
CA ASP A 12 2.12 -13.93 -0.23
C ASP A 12 1.44 -13.18 0.93
N ALA A 13 0.57 -12.23 0.62
CA ALA A 13 -0.08 -11.37 1.60
C ALA A 13 -0.97 -12.14 2.59
N ARG A 14 -1.38 -13.37 2.26
CA ARG A 14 -2.13 -14.26 3.16
C ARG A 14 -1.23 -15.04 4.11
N SER A 15 0.04 -15.20 3.74
CA SER A 15 1.02 -15.98 4.51
C SER A 15 1.69 -15.15 5.61
N ALA A 16 1.97 -13.88 5.32
CA ALA A 16 2.54 -12.92 6.26
C ALA A 16 2.26 -11.50 5.81
N LEU A 17 2.14 -10.59 6.77
CA LEU A 17 1.94 -9.15 6.55
C LEU A 17 3.18 -8.35 6.98
N PRO A 18 3.43 -7.18 6.39
CA PRO A 18 4.49 -6.28 6.83
C PRO A 18 4.23 -5.73 8.24
N SER A 19 5.23 -5.06 8.82
CA SER A 19 4.99 -4.23 10.00
C SER A 19 4.20 -2.96 9.64
N SER A 20 3.35 -2.48 10.53
CA SER A 20 2.59 -1.24 10.31
C SER A 20 3.52 -0.06 10.02
N GLY A 21 3.18 0.74 9.00
CA GLY A 21 3.97 1.85 8.48
C GLY A 21 5.10 1.45 7.53
N THR A 22 5.26 0.16 7.22
CA THR A 22 6.30 -0.32 6.29
C THR A 22 5.92 0.02 4.86
N PRO A 23 6.77 0.74 4.10
CA PRO A 23 6.56 0.93 2.67
C PRO A 23 6.94 -0.36 1.92
N VAL A 24 6.10 -0.78 0.99
CA VAL A 24 6.23 -2.02 0.22
C VAL A 24 5.97 -1.79 -1.26
N ALA A 25 6.53 -2.63 -2.11
CA ALA A 25 5.98 -2.88 -3.43
C ALA A 25 4.85 -3.91 -3.27
N ALA A 26 3.62 -3.55 -3.60
CA ALA A 26 2.46 -4.43 -3.54
C ALA A 26 2.07 -4.89 -4.95
N ALA A 27 1.92 -6.20 -5.14
CA ALA A 27 1.39 -6.82 -6.35
C ALA A 27 -0.13 -6.92 -6.24
N ILE A 28 -0.83 -6.16 -7.08
CA ILE A 28 -2.29 -5.96 -7.06
C ILE A 28 -2.91 -6.67 -8.25
N THR A 29 -4.07 -7.29 -8.01
CA THR A 29 -4.95 -7.76 -9.08
C THR A 29 -6.37 -7.25 -8.88
N GLY A 30 -7.08 -7.10 -9.99
CA GLY A 30 -8.44 -6.58 -10.03
C GLY A 30 -8.98 -6.63 -11.45
N ARG A 31 -10.10 -5.94 -11.68
CA ARG A 31 -10.71 -5.80 -13.01
C ARG A 31 -10.95 -4.34 -13.34
N TYR A 32 -10.66 -3.96 -14.57
CA TYR A 32 -11.07 -2.65 -15.06
C TYR A 32 -12.61 -2.57 -15.13
N PRO A 33 -13.19 -1.38 -14.94
CA PRO A 33 -14.61 -1.16 -15.22
C PRO A 33 -14.94 -1.59 -16.64
N VAL A 34 -16.13 -2.17 -16.84
CA VAL A 34 -16.63 -2.49 -18.18
C VAL A 34 -16.92 -1.17 -18.90
N ASP A 35 -16.40 -1.00 -20.11
CA ASP A 35 -16.79 0.12 -20.97
C ASP A 35 -18.29 -0.01 -21.30
N SER A 36 -19.07 1.00 -20.93
CA SER A 36 -20.53 1.01 -21.11
C SER A 36 -20.98 0.94 -22.57
N ASP A 37 -20.06 1.16 -23.51
CA ASP A 37 -20.30 1.18 -24.96
C ASP A 37 -19.92 -0.14 -25.65
N ALA A 38 -19.42 -1.13 -24.91
CA ALA A 38 -19.09 -2.44 -25.46
C ALA A 38 -20.33 -3.33 -25.59
N GLU A 39 -20.82 -3.53 -26.82
CA GLU A 39 -21.85 -4.53 -27.13
C GLU A 39 -21.28 -5.96 -27.02
N SER A 40 -21.03 -6.44 -25.81
CA SER A 40 -20.67 -7.84 -25.57
C SER A 40 -21.07 -8.29 -24.17
N ASP A 41 -21.74 -9.44 -24.12
CA ASP A 41 -22.26 -10.13 -22.92
C ASP A 41 -21.15 -10.72 -22.01
N THR A 42 -19.94 -10.17 -22.06
CA THR A 42 -18.83 -10.50 -21.14
C THR A 42 -18.90 -9.55 -19.96
N ALA A 43 -19.84 -9.85 -19.03
CA ALA A 43 -20.21 -9.01 -17.89
C ALA A 43 -19.11 -8.74 -16.83
N LEU A 44 -17.86 -9.15 -17.07
CA LEU A 44 -16.75 -8.95 -16.15
C LEU A 44 -15.60 -8.29 -16.91
N GLY A 45 -15.24 -7.06 -16.54
CA GLY A 45 -14.18 -6.29 -17.21
C GLY A 45 -12.81 -6.99 -17.20
N GLU A 46 -11.87 -6.47 -17.98
CA GLU A 46 -10.54 -7.07 -18.17
C GLU A 46 -9.76 -7.17 -16.85
N GLU A 47 -9.16 -8.33 -16.60
CA GLU A 47 -8.30 -8.54 -15.42
C GLU A 47 -6.96 -7.84 -15.60
N PHE A 48 -6.46 -7.21 -14.53
CA PHE A 48 -5.15 -6.58 -14.53
C PHE A 48 -4.24 -7.11 -13.42
N TRP A 49 -2.94 -6.87 -13.63
CA TRP A 49 -1.88 -7.11 -12.67
C TRP A 49 -0.93 -5.91 -12.65
N LEU A 50 -0.73 -5.31 -11.48
CA LEU A 50 0.10 -4.12 -11.32
C LEU A 50 0.98 -4.25 -10.08
N VAL A 51 2.16 -3.63 -10.11
CA VAL A 51 2.99 -3.43 -8.92
C VAL A 51 3.02 -1.96 -8.58
N ARG A 52 2.61 -1.60 -7.36
CA ARG A 52 2.60 -0.20 -6.90
C ARG A 52 3.29 -0.04 -5.54
N PRO A 53 3.98 1.09 -5.29
CA PRO A 53 4.43 1.44 -3.96
C PRO A 53 3.21 1.76 -3.08
N MET A 54 3.15 1.13 -1.91
CA MET A 54 2.11 1.33 -0.90
C MET A 54 2.74 1.30 0.49
N HIS A 55 1.99 1.60 1.53
CA HIS A 55 2.36 1.25 2.90
C HIS A 55 1.33 0.34 3.52
N PHE A 56 1.78 -0.55 4.41
CA PHE A 56 0.89 -1.39 5.20
C PHE A 56 0.47 -0.69 6.49
N ALA A 57 -0.78 -0.83 6.89
CA ALA A 57 -1.30 -0.32 8.15
C ALA A 57 -2.16 -1.39 8.83
N THR A 58 -1.85 -1.68 10.10
CA THR A 58 -2.70 -2.56 10.93
C THR A 58 -4.07 -1.92 11.19
N LEU A 59 -4.12 -0.59 11.28
CA LEU A 59 -5.33 0.20 11.45
C LEU A 59 -5.20 1.48 10.61
N HIS A 60 -6.17 1.72 9.74
CA HIS A 60 -6.27 2.93 8.92
C HIS A 60 -7.70 3.44 8.92
N PHE A 61 -7.89 4.76 9.00
CA PHE A 61 -9.18 5.40 8.83
C PHE A 61 -9.19 6.11 7.49
N GLY A 62 -10.14 5.74 6.62
CA GLY A 62 -10.38 6.43 5.36
C GLY A 62 -10.85 7.86 5.58
N GLU A 63 -10.84 8.67 4.52
CA GLU A 63 -11.30 10.06 4.59
C GLU A 63 -12.79 10.18 4.99
N ASP A 64 -13.58 9.15 4.68
CA ASP A 64 -14.97 9.00 5.07
C ASP A 64 -15.16 8.53 6.54
N GLY A 65 -14.06 8.28 7.24
CA GLY A 65 -14.03 7.74 8.60
C GLY A 65 -14.16 6.22 8.67
N THR A 66 -14.22 5.51 7.54
CA THR A 66 -14.31 4.05 7.50
C THR A 66 -13.03 3.43 8.10
N GLU A 67 -13.22 2.49 9.03
CA GLU A 67 -12.12 1.74 9.63
C GLU A 67 -11.69 0.58 8.72
N HIS A 68 -10.40 0.52 8.42
CA HIS A 68 -9.75 -0.58 7.70
C HIS A 68 -8.68 -1.21 8.59
N ARG A 69 -8.65 -2.55 8.61
CA ARG A 69 -7.65 -3.33 9.33
C ARG A 69 -6.79 -4.12 8.35
N ASP A 70 -5.52 -4.26 8.71
CA ASP A 70 -4.54 -5.04 7.95
C ASP A 70 -4.58 -4.73 6.44
N CYS A 71 -4.48 -3.45 6.11
CA CYS A 71 -4.69 -2.94 4.77
C CYS A 71 -3.45 -2.29 4.17
N PHE A 72 -3.43 -2.20 2.84
CA PHE A 72 -2.41 -1.50 2.07
C PHE A 72 -2.99 -0.20 1.54
N VAL A 73 -2.27 0.90 1.71
CA VAL A 73 -2.73 2.24 1.30
C VAL A 73 -1.71 2.86 0.35
N ASP A 74 -2.17 3.29 -0.83
CA ASP A 74 -1.31 3.98 -1.82
C ASP A 74 -1.19 5.48 -1.52
N SER A 75 -0.41 6.19 -2.35
CA SER A 75 -0.20 7.64 -2.21
C SER A 75 -1.47 8.47 -2.43
N ASP A 76 -2.46 7.91 -3.10
CA ASP A 76 -3.72 8.57 -3.43
C ASP A 76 -4.80 8.27 -2.37
N GLY A 77 -4.44 7.54 -1.30
CA GLY A 77 -5.35 7.15 -0.23
C GLY A 77 -6.22 5.93 -0.54
N VAL A 78 -6.00 5.25 -1.68
CA VAL A 78 -6.80 4.08 -2.03
C VAL A 78 -6.37 2.89 -1.20
N VAL A 79 -7.33 2.35 -0.45
CA VAL A 79 -7.17 1.20 0.44
C VAL A 79 -7.42 -0.10 -0.32
N ARG A 80 -6.51 -1.06 -0.17
CA ARG A 80 -6.62 -2.41 -0.72
C ARG A 80 -6.37 -3.45 0.36
N LEU A 81 -7.13 -4.53 0.31
CA LEU A 81 -7.02 -5.63 1.27
C LEU A 81 -6.18 -6.79 0.70
N PRO A 82 -5.58 -7.63 1.57
CA PRO A 82 -5.02 -8.91 1.16
C PRO A 82 -5.98 -9.74 0.32
N TYR A 83 -5.42 -10.48 -0.66
CA TYR A 83 -6.17 -11.39 -1.52
C TYR A 83 -6.97 -12.41 -0.70
N GLY A 84 -8.24 -12.59 -1.08
CA GLY A 84 -9.19 -13.44 -0.37
C GLY A 84 -10.10 -12.70 0.63
N LEU A 85 -9.92 -11.38 0.78
CA LEU A 85 -10.86 -10.50 1.49
C LEU A 85 -11.75 -9.73 0.50
N ASP A 86 -12.80 -9.11 1.03
CA ASP A 86 -13.79 -8.38 0.23
C ASP A 86 -13.22 -7.04 -0.27
N SER A 87 -12.66 -7.04 -1.47
CA SER A 87 -12.17 -5.86 -2.16
C SER A 87 -12.17 -6.07 -3.67
N ALA A 88 -12.56 -5.03 -4.43
CA ALA A 88 -12.55 -5.07 -5.89
C ALA A 88 -11.13 -5.21 -6.47
N GLU A 89 -10.15 -4.67 -5.76
CA GLU A 89 -8.73 -4.78 -6.08
C GLU A 89 -7.99 -5.30 -4.85
N THR A 90 -7.20 -6.35 -5.00
CA THR A 90 -6.60 -7.06 -3.86
C THR A 90 -5.09 -7.18 -4.01
N VAL A 91 -4.40 -7.18 -2.87
CA VAL A 91 -2.95 -7.39 -2.80
C VAL A 91 -2.66 -8.87 -2.66
N THR A 92 -2.02 -9.45 -3.66
CA THR A 92 -1.65 -10.88 -3.67
C THR A 92 -0.32 -11.13 -2.98
N HIS A 93 0.66 -10.26 -3.25
CA HIS A 93 2.00 -10.36 -2.71
C HIS A 93 2.54 -8.97 -2.37
N TRP A 94 3.52 -8.93 -1.49
CA TRP A 94 4.27 -7.72 -1.19
C TRP A 94 5.76 -8.02 -1.10
N ALA A 95 6.57 -7.00 -1.31
CA ALA A 95 8.01 -7.04 -1.11
C ALA A 95 8.46 -5.75 -0.41
N GLU A 96 9.42 -5.86 0.52
CA GLU A 96 10.07 -4.66 1.07
C GLU A 96 10.77 -3.89 -0.05
N LEU A 97 10.64 -2.55 -0.01
CA LEU A 97 11.33 -1.72 -1.00
C LEU A 97 12.84 -1.76 -0.75
N PRO A 98 13.66 -1.92 -1.80
CA PRO A 98 15.11 -1.90 -1.65
C PRO A 98 15.55 -0.52 -1.15
N THR A 99 16.40 -0.50 -0.13
CA THR A 99 17.01 0.73 0.37
C THR A 99 17.90 1.35 -0.70
N LEU A 100 17.86 2.67 -0.85
CA LEU A 100 18.76 3.38 -1.77
C LEU A 100 20.23 3.03 -1.46
N PRO A 101 21.07 2.85 -2.49
CA PRO A 101 22.51 2.66 -2.31
C PRO A 101 23.11 3.78 -1.47
N GLY A 102 23.94 3.43 -0.48
CA GLY A 102 24.59 4.41 0.42
C GLY A 102 24.17 4.33 1.88
N GLY A 103 23.31 3.38 2.26
CA GLY A 103 23.01 3.10 3.67
C GLY A 103 22.30 4.26 4.39
N LEU A 104 21.57 5.10 3.64
CA LEU A 104 20.79 6.19 4.22
C LEU A 104 19.59 5.59 4.96
N THR A 105 19.81 5.22 6.23
CA THR A 105 18.76 5.01 7.23
C THR A 105 18.16 6.34 7.72
N VAL A 106 18.64 7.46 7.19
CA VAL A 106 18.26 8.81 7.62
C VAL A 106 16.93 9.18 6.96
N ARG A 107 15.83 8.94 7.67
CA ARG A 107 14.57 9.65 7.45
C ARG A 107 14.70 11.00 8.16
N ALA A 108 14.89 12.08 7.39
CA ALA A 108 14.90 13.43 7.95
C ALA A 108 13.53 14.07 7.70
N VAL A 109 12.81 14.39 8.78
CA VAL A 109 11.61 15.23 8.72
C VAL A 109 12.07 16.64 9.10
N LEU A 110 12.06 17.56 8.12
CA LEU A 110 12.69 18.87 8.23
C LEU A 110 11.64 19.99 8.14
N GLY A 111 11.82 21.03 8.95
CA GLY A 111 10.98 22.23 8.95
C GLY A 111 10.58 22.67 10.36
N GLU A 112 10.55 23.97 10.61
CA GLU A 112 10.24 24.56 11.93
C GLU A 112 8.88 24.11 12.50
N GLY A 113 7.90 23.86 11.63
CA GLY A 113 6.55 23.40 12.03
C GLY A 113 6.43 21.89 12.27
N VAL A 114 7.43 21.10 11.89
CA VAL A 114 7.38 19.63 11.96
C VAL A 114 7.19 19.11 13.39
N PRO A 115 7.92 19.61 14.41
CA PRO A 115 7.78 19.08 15.76
C PRO A 115 6.36 19.24 16.32
N ALA A 116 5.73 20.40 16.08
CA ALA A 116 4.36 20.67 16.51
C ALA A 116 3.34 19.81 15.76
N ALA A 117 3.50 19.66 14.45
CA ALA A 117 2.63 18.81 13.63
C ALA A 117 2.73 17.33 14.03
N LEU A 118 3.94 16.83 14.25
CA LEU A 118 4.19 15.46 14.68
C LEU A 118 3.64 15.19 16.08
N HIS A 119 3.82 16.14 17.00
CA HIS A 119 3.25 16.05 18.35
C HIS A 119 1.72 15.99 18.31
N SER A 120 1.08 16.86 17.52
CA SER A 120 -0.38 16.87 17.32
C SER A 120 -0.88 15.53 16.73
N ALA A 121 -0.21 15.02 15.70
CA ALA A 121 -0.56 13.76 15.06
C ALA A 121 -0.49 12.56 16.04
N TRP A 122 0.57 12.48 16.85
CA TRP A 122 0.71 11.41 17.86
C TRP A 122 -0.26 11.53 19.03
N SER A 123 -0.65 12.75 19.40
CA SER A 123 -1.62 12.98 20.48
C SER A 123 -3.07 12.85 20.03
N ALA A 124 -3.34 12.91 18.72
CA ALA A 124 -4.64 12.64 18.13
C ALA A 124 -4.91 11.14 17.89
N GLN A 125 -3.90 10.27 17.99
CA GLN A 125 -4.13 8.82 17.89
C GLN A 125 -4.89 8.31 19.14
N PRO A 126 -5.99 7.56 18.97
CA PRO A 126 -6.68 6.95 20.09
C PRO A 126 -5.73 5.97 20.79
N ARG A 127 -5.59 6.12 22.12
CA ARG A 127 -4.86 5.17 22.95
C ARG A 127 -5.63 3.85 22.91
N THR A 128 -4.98 2.80 22.42
CA THR A 128 -5.41 1.40 22.51
C THR A 128 -5.85 1.03 23.92
#